data_AF-Q94AB8-F1
#
_entry.id   AF-Q94AB8-F1
#
_cell.length_a   1.000
_cell.length_b   1.000
_cell.length_c   1.000
_cell.angle_alpha   90.00
_cell.angle_beta   90.00
_cell.angle_gamma   90.00
#
_symmetry.space_group_name_H-M   'P 1'
#
loop_
_entity.id
_entity.type
_entity.pdbx_description
1 polymer ?
#
loop_
_entity_poly.entity_id
_entity_poly.type
_entity_poly.pdbx_seq_one_letter_code
_entity_poly.pdbx_strand_id
1 'polypeptide(L)'
;MARHTAALKIGLALLGLSMAGYILGPPLYWHLTEALAAVSASSCPSCPCECSTYSAVTIPKELSNASFADCAKHDPEVNEDTEKNYAELLTEELKLREAESLEKHKRADMGLLEAKKVTSSYQKEADKCNSGMETCEEAREKAELALAEQKKLTSRWEERARQKGWREGSTKPNVKSKSNVQVA
;
A
#
# COMPACT_ATOMS: atom_id res chain seq x y z
N MET A 1 21.19 26.19 -17.17
CA MET A 1 19.80 25.68 -17.23
C MET A 1 19.60 24.62 -18.32
N ALA A 2 20.04 24.82 -19.58
CA ALA A 2 19.83 23.86 -20.68
C ALA A 2 20.35 22.41 -20.42
N ARG A 3 21.48 22.26 -19.73
CA ARG A 3 22.05 20.94 -19.37
C ARG A 3 21.17 20.13 -18.41
N HIS A 4 20.54 20.77 -17.42
CA HIS A 4 19.67 20.08 -16.46
C HIS A 4 18.38 19.60 -17.12
N THR A 5 17.78 20.41 -18.00
CA THR A 5 16.60 20.00 -18.78
C THR A 5 16.92 18.87 -19.75
N ALA A 6 18.11 18.85 -20.34
CA ALA A 6 18.54 17.75 -21.20
C ALA A 6 18.75 16.45 -20.40
N ALA A 7 19.43 16.53 -19.26
CA ALA A 7 19.64 15.39 -18.37
C ALA A 7 18.33 14.81 -17.83
N LEU A 8 17.38 15.67 -17.41
CA LEU A 8 16.04 15.24 -16.98
C LEU A 8 15.26 14.55 -18.08
N LYS A 9 15.30 15.07 -19.32
CA LYS A 9 14.64 14.43 -20.47
C LYS A 9 15.23 13.06 -20.78
N ILE A 10 16.56 12.93 -20.72
CA ILE A 10 17.25 11.65 -20.90
C ILE A 10 16.86 10.67 -19.79
N GLY A 11 16.84 11.12 -18.53
CA GLY A 11 16.42 10.29 -17.40
C GLY A 11 14.98 9.79 -17.52
N LEU A 12 14.04 10.68 -17.85
CA LEU A 12 12.64 10.32 -18.08
C LEU A 12 12.47 9.35 -19.27
N ALA A 13 13.23 9.55 -20.34
CA ALA A 13 13.21 8.65 -21.50
C ALA A 13 13.74 7.25 -21.16
N LEU A 14 14.84 7.14 -20.40
CA LEU A 14 15.39 5.86 -19.94
C LEU A 14 14.41 5.13 -19.00
N LEU A 15 13.74 5.86 -18.11
CA LEU A 15 12.75 5.30 -17.19
C LEU A 15 11.49 4.85 -17.92
N GLY A 16 11.05 5.58 -18.94
CA GLY A 16 9.98 5.15 -19.83
C GLY A 16 10.34 3.89 -20.62
N LEU A 17 11.56 3.82 -21.17
CA LEU A 17 12.05 2.67 -21.92
C LEU A 17 12.15 1.42 -21.04
N SER A 18 12.58 1.55 -19.78
CA SER A 18 12.67 0.43 -18.86
C SER A 18 11.29 -0.10 -18.45
N MET A 19 10.32 0.78 -18.20
CA MET A 19 8.93 0.38 -17.92
C MET A 19 8.29 -0.31 -19.12
N ALA A 20 8.47 0.23 -20.33
CA ALA A 20 7.98 -0.42 -21.55
C ALA A 20 8.61 -1.81 -21.73
N GLY A 21 9.92 -1.95 -21.54
CA GLY A 21 10.61 -3.24 -21.59
C GLY A 21 10.13 -4.23 -20.52
N TYR A 22 9.79 -3.77 -19.32
CA TYR A 22 9.25 -4.63 -18.26
C TYR A 22 7.82 -5.11 -18.53
N ILE A 23 6.98 -4.27 -19.16
CA ILE A 23 5.60 -4.64 -19.50
C ILE A 23 5.58 -5.56 -20.73
N LEU A 24 6.39 -5.27 -21.76
CA LEU A 24 6.43 -6.02 -23.02
C LEU A 24 7.34 -7.25 -22.97
N GLY A 25 8.33 -7.27 -22.07
CA GLY A 25 9.33 -8.34 -21.96
C GLY A 25 8.75 -9.71 -21.66
N PRO A 26 7.96 -9.89 -20.59
CA PRO A 26 7.35 -11.18 -20.25
C PRO A 26 6.47 -11.79 -21.37
N PRO A 27 5.54 -11.05 -22.02
CA PRO A 27 4.73 -11.62 -23.10
C PRO A 27 5.55 -11.90 -24.36
N LEU A 28 6.48 -11.02 -24.77
CA LEU A 28 7.35 -11.29 -25.92
C LEU A 28 8.26 -12.48 -25.67
N TYR A 29 8.82 -12.60 -24.46
CA TYR A 29 9.63 -13.75 -24.05
C TYR A 29 8.83 -15.04 -24.17
N TRP A 30 7.60 -15.06 -23.64
CA TRP A 30 6.75 -16.25 -23.69
C TRP A 30 6.48 -16.70 -25.13
N HIS A 31 6.10 -15.77 -26.02
CA HIS A 31 5.86 -16.10 -27.43
C HIS A 31 7.12 -16.54 -28.18
N LEU A 32 8.28 -15.97 -27.88
CA LEU A 32 9.56 -16.42 -28.45
C LEU A 32 9.91 -17.83 -27.98
N THR A 33 9.74 -18.13 -26.69
CA THR A 33 9.96 -19.49 -26.17
C THR A 33 8.98 -20.50 -26.75
N GLU A 34 7.74 -20.11 -26.97
CA GLU A 34 6.70 -20.97 -27.55
C GLU A 34 6.98 -21.25 -29.04
N ALA A 35 7.43 -20.24 -29.79
CA ALA A 35 7.85 -20.42 -31.18
C ALA A 35 9.09 -21.33 -31.30
N LEU A 36 10.09 -21.15 -30.42
CA LEU A 36 11.28 -22.02 -30.38
C LEU A 36 10.93 -23.45 -29.93
N ALA A 37 10.01 -23.61 -28.98
CA ALA A 37 9.50 -24.90 -28.56
C ALA A 37 8.73 -25.58 -29.70
N ALA A 38 7.93 -24.85 -30.49
CA ALA A 38 7.22 -25.40 -31.66
C ALA A 38 8.19 -25.85 -32.77
N VAL A 39 9.25 -25.07 -33.05
CA VAL A 39 10.30 -25.48 -33.98
C VAL A 39 11.02 -26.72 -33.47
N SER A 40 11.31 -26.79 -32.16
CA SER A 40 11.95 -27.96 -31.55
C SER A 40 11.03 -29.18 -31.57
N ALA A 41 9.72 -28.99 -31.34
CA ALA A 41 8.70 -30.03 -31.42
C ALA A 41 8.58 -30.62 -32.83
N SER A 42 8.84 -29.84 -33.89
CA SER A 42 8.91 -30.39 -35.27
C SER A 42 10.09 -31.34 -35.49
N SER A 43 11.11 -31.28 -34.64
CA SER A 43 12.27 -32.18 -34.64
C SER A 43 12.22 -33.28 -33.56
N CYS A 44 11.17 -33.34 -32.74
CA CYS A 44 11.02 -34.39 -31.75
C CYS A 44 10.52 -35.68 -32.44
N PRO A 45 11.31 -36.78 -32.42
CA PRO A 45 10.83 -38.06 -32.92
C PRO A 45 9.61 -38.51 -32.11
N SER A 46 8.60 -39.06 -32.80
CA SER A 46 7.40 -39.61 -32.18
C SER A 46 7.77 -40.50 -31.00
N CYS A 47 7.52 -40.05 -29.78
CA CYS A 47 7.67 -40.90 -28.60
C CYS A 47 6.62 -42.03 -28.73
N PRO A 48 7.01 -43.31 -28.76
CA PRO A 48 6.07 -44.37 -28.49
C PRO A 48 5.69 -44.25 -27.01
N CYS A 49 4.63 -43.52 -26.73
CA CYS A 49 4.00 -43.57 -25.41
C CYS A 49 3.32 -44.94 -25.30
N GLU A 50 4.05 -45.94 -24.82
CA GLU A 50 3.44 -47.06 -24.14
C GLU A 50 2.81 -46.50 -22.85
N CYS A 51 1.55 -46.07 -22.98
CA CYS A 51 0.67 -46.00 -21.82
C CYS A 51 0.64 -47.40 -21.23
N SER A 52 1.42 -47.61 -20.18
CA SER A 52 1.29 -48.78 -19.32
C SER A 52 -0.10 -48.71 -18.69
N THR A 53 -1.09 -49.24 -19.41
CA THR A 53 -2.33 -49.72 -18.81
C THR A 53 -1.88 -50.69 -17.73
N TYR A 54 -1.91 -50.19 -16.50
CA TYR A 54 -1.93 -50.94 -15.26
C TYR A 54 -1.44 -52.40 -15.38
N SER A 55 -0.15 -52.59 -15.12
CA SER A 55 0.46 -53.86 -14.73
C SER A 55 0.37 -55.03 -15.74
N ALA A 56 1.25 -55.02 -16.75
CA ALA A 56 1.86 -56.25 -17.23
C ALA A 56 2.87 -56.76 -16.18
N VAL A 57 2.39 -57.21 -15.00
CA VAL A 57 3.16 -58.16 -14.21
C VAL A 57 3.20 -59.44 -15.03
N THR A 58 4.40 -59.79 -15.50
CA THR A 58 4.72 -61.05 -16.17
C THR A 58 4.33 -62.22 -15.26
N ILE A 59 3.07 -62.64 -15.33
CA ILE A 59 2.61 -63.89 -14.72
C ILE A 59 2.57 -64.93 -15.84
N PRO A 60 3.27 -66.07 -15.69
CA PRO A 60 3.34 -67.11 -16.70
C PRO A 60 1.94 -67.57 -17.11
N LYS A 61 1.81 -67.82 -18.42
CA LYS A 61 0.58 -67.99 -19.23
C LYS A 61 -0.43 -69.04 -18.72
N GLU A 62 -0.11 -69.79 -17.66
CA GLU A 62 -0.96 -70.81 -17.07
C GLU A 62 -1.90 -70.27 -15.97
N LEU A 63 -1.56 -69.15 -15.32
CA LEU A 63 -2.36 -68.57 -14.22
C LEU A 63 -3.23 -67.37 -14.63
N SER A 64 -3.08 -66.83 -15.84
CA SER A 64 -3.79 -65.59 -16.25
C SER A 64 -5.29 -65.76 -16.49
N ASN A 65 -5.81 -66.98 -16.66
CA ASN A 65 -7.22 -67.19 -16.97
C ASN A 65 -8.14 -67.31 -15.75
N ALA A 66 -7.60 -67.59 -14.56
CA ALA A 66 -8.43 -67.89 -13.39
C ALA A 66 -8.50 -66.73 -12.38
N SER A 67 -7.38 -66.05 -12.09
CA SER A 67 -7.35 -65.08 -10.98
C SER A 67 -7.67 -63.63 -11.39
N PHE A 68 -7.39 -63.23 -12.63
CA PHE A 68 -7.59 -61.83 -13.06
C PHE A 68 -9.02 -61.54 -13.52
N ALA A 69 -9.77 -62.57 -13.93
CA ALA A 69 -11.17 -62.42 -14.32
C ALA A 69 -12.07 -62.00 -13.13
N ASP A 70 -11.63 -62.24 -11.88
CA ASP A 70 -12.44 -61.93 -10.71
C ASP A 70 -12.26 -60.47 -10.24
N CYS A 71 -11.06 -59.88 -10.38
CA CYS A 71 -10.87 -58.43 -10.14
C CYS A 71 -11.39 -57.55 -11.28
N ALA A 72 -11.48 -58.09 -12.50
CA ALA A 72 -11.93 -57.36 -13.70
C ALA A 72 -13.45 -57.43 -13.92
N LYS A 73 -14.21 -58.08 -13.04
CA LYS A 73 -15.67 -57.88 -13.01
C LYS A 73 -15.93 -56.47 -12.53
N HIS A 74 -15.98 -55.57 -13.50
CA HIS A 74 -16.55 -54.25 -13.37
C HIS A 74 -18.02 -54.45 -13.01
N ASP A 75 -18.34 -54.41 -11.72
CA ASP A 75 -19.72 -54.48 -11.26
C ASP A 75 -20.40 -53.18 -11.72
N PRO A 76 -21.28 -53.24 -12.74
CA PRO A 76 -21.79 -52.04 -13.40
C PRO A 76 -22.73 -51.24 -12.50
N GLU A 77 -23.24 -51.82 -11.41
CA GLU A 77 -24.06 -51.09 -10.44
C GLU A 77 -23.17 -50.33 -9.45
N VAL A 78 -22.10 -50.97 -8.96
CA VAL A 78 -21.15 -50.35 -8.01
C VAL A 78 -20.32 -49.26 -8.71
N ASN A 79 -19.96 -49.40 -9.99
CA ASN A 79 -19.20 -48.37 -10.70
C ASN A 79 -20.01 -47.07 -10.89
N GLU A 80 -21.30 -47.18 -11.18
CA GLU A 80 -22.14 -46.04 -11.53
C GLU A 80 -22.45 -45.26 -10.26
N ASP A 81 -22.79 -45.96 -9.18
CA ASP A 81 -23.02 -45.35 -7.88
C ASP A 81 -21.75 -44.74 -7.30
N THR A 82 -20.58 -45.38 -7.47
CA THR A 82 -19.30 -44.81 -7.03
C THR A 82 -18.88 -43.60 -7.87
N GLU A 83 -19.08 -43.63 -9.19
CA GLU A 83 -18.84 -42.49 -10.09
C GLU A 83 -19.80 -41.34 -9.77
N LYS A 84 -21.09 -41.61 -9.56
CA LYS A 84 -22.08 -40.62 -9.12
C LYS A 84 -21.70 -40.00 -7.78
N ASN A 85 -21.29 -40.81 -6.79
CA ASN A 85 -20.84 -40.30 -5.50
C ASN A 85 -19.60 -39.41 -5.64
N TYR A 86 -18.65 -39.79 -6.50
CA TYR A 86 -17.47 -38.97 -6.78
C TYR A 86 -17.83 -37.66 -7.48
N ALA A 87 -18.72 -37.70 -8.48
CA ALA A 87 -19.21 -36.52 -9.18
C ALA A 87 -20.03 -35.59 -8.25
N GLU A 88 -20.83 -36.15 -7.35
CA GLU A 88 -21.57 -35.42 -6.32
C GLU A 88 -20.62 -34.72 -5.35
N LEU A 89 -19.62 -35.43 -4.84
CA LEU A 89 -18.59 -34.87 -3.94
C LEU A 89 -17.81 -33.73 -4.62
N LEU A 90 -17.40 -33.90 -5.88
CA LEU A 90 -16.72 -32.84 -6.64
C LEU A 90 -17.64 -31.63 -6.87
N THR A 91 -18.93 -31.87 -7.13
CA THR A 91 -19.93 -30.80 -7.30
C THR A 91 -20.15 -30.05 -5.99
N GLU A 92 -20.17 -30.74 -4.85
CA GLU A 92 -20.25 -30.14 -3.51
C GLU A 92 -19.00 -29.31 -3.19
N GLU A 93 -17.80 -29.85 -3.39
CA GLU A 93 -16.53 -29.13 -3.19
C GLU A 93 -16.45 -27.89 -4.10
N LEU A 94 -16.89 -27.99 -5.36
CA LEU A 94 -16.91 -26.85 -6.27
C LEU A 94 -17.86 -25.75 -5.78
N LYS A 95 -19.07 -26.11 -5.34
CA LYS A 95 -20.04 -25.17 -4.76
C LYS A 95 -19.51 -24.51 -3.49
N LEU A 96 -18.83 -25.27 -2.63
CA LEU A 96 -18.21 -24.74 -1.42
C LEU A 96 -17.11 -23.73 -1.75
N ARG A 97 -16.24 -24.02 -2.73
CA ARG A 97 -15.22 -23.07 -3.19
C ARG A 97 -15.79 -21.82 -3.81
N GLU A 98 -16.87 -21.94 -4.59
CA GLU A 98 -17.56 -20.79 -5.16
C GLU A 98 -18.13 -19.90 -4.04
N ALA A 99 -18.83 -20.49 -3.07
CA ALA A 99 -19.36 -19.77 -1.92
C ALA A 99 -18.26 -19.11 -1.07
N GLU A 100 -17.15 -19.81 -0.82
CA GLU A 100 -15.98 -19.26 -0.11
C GLU A 100 -15.36 -18.09 -0.89
N SER A 101 -15.24 -18.20 -2.21
CA SER A 101 -14.69 -17.13 -3.05
C SER A 101 -15.57 -15.88 -3.02
N LEU A 102 -16.90 -16.05 -3.07
CA LEU A 102 -17.86 -14.94 -2.98
C LEU A 102 -17.83 -14.28 -1.61
N GLU A 103 -17.71 -15.06 -0.53
CA GLU A 103 -17.57 -14.52 0.82
C GLU A 103 -16.26 -13.72 0.97
N LYS A 104 -15.14 -14.26 0.46
CA LYS A 104 -13.85 -13.55 0.44
C LYS A 104 -13.92 -12.25 -0.34
N HIS A 105 -14.55 -12.25 -1.52
CA HIS A 105 -14.78 -11.04 -2.31
C HIS A 105 -15.60 -10.01 -1.54
N LYS A 106 -16.72 -10.41 -0.92
CA LYS A 106 -17.55 -9.53 -0.09
C LYS A 106 -16.78 -8.94 1.10
N ARG A 107 -15.95 -9.76 1.76
CA ARG A 107 -15.09 -9.32 2.86
C ARG A 107 -14.04 -8.30 2.40
N ALA A 108 -13.44 -8.53 1.23
CA ALA A 108 -12.47 -7.60 0.64
C ALA A 108 -13.13 -6.26 0.26
N ASP A 109 -14.31 -6.29 -0.35
CA ASP A 109 -15.05 -5.07 -0.72
C ASP A 109 -15.47 -4.27 0.51
N MET A 110 -15.97 -4.94 1.55
CA MET A 110 -16.29 -4.30 2.82
C MET A 110 -15.05 -3.66 3.47
N GLY A 111 -13.93 -4.39 3.53
CA GLY A 111 -12.67 -3.87 4.07
C GLY A 111 -12.13 -2.69 3.25
N LEU A 112 -12.28 -2.72 1.93
CA LEU A 112 -11.90 -1.62 1.04
C LEU A 112 -12.77 -0.38 1.27
N LEU A 113 -14.08 -0.53 1.46
CA LEU A 113 -14.98 0.58 1.77
C LEU A 113 -14.67 1.20 3.14
N GLU A 114 -14.40 0.37 4.15
CA GLU A 114 -13.96 0.83 5.47
C GLU A 114 -12.63 1.58 5.40
N ALA A 115 -11.64 1.03 4.70
CA ALA A 115 -10.35 1.70 4.50
C ALA A 115 -10.53 3.05 3.79
N LYS A 116 -11.32 3.11 2.70
CA LYS A 116 -11.62 4.37 2.00
C LYS A 116 -12.31 5.39 2.91
N LYS A 117 -13.24 4.94 3.76
CA LYS A 117 -13.92 5.80 4.75
C LYS A 117 -12.93 6.38 5.75
N VAL A 118 -12.04 5.55 6.29
CA VAL A 118 -10.98 5.97 7.22
C VAL A 118 -10.03 6.96 6.55
N THR A 119 -9.53 6.66 5.35
CA THR A 119 -8.67 7.56 4.57
C THR A 119 -9.35 8.90 4.29
N SER A 120 -10.64 8.91 3.89
CA SER A 120 -11.38 10.16 3.68
C SER A 120 -11.56 10.96 4.97
N SER A 121 -11.77 10.29 6.10
CA SER A 121 -11.86 10.95 7.41
C SER A 121 -10.54 11.62 7.80
N TYR A 122 -9.40 10.93 7.60
CA TYR A 122 -8.09 11.51 7.88
C TYR A 122 -7.73 12.65 6.94
N GLN A 123 -8.10 12.57 5.66
CA GLN A 123 -7.90 13.68 4.73
C GLN A 123 -8.65 14.94 5.20
N LYS A 124 -9.93 14.79 5.59
CA LYS A 124 -10.72 15.92 6.10
C LYS A 124 -10.15 16.52 7.39
N GLU A 125 -9.66 15.67 8.29
CA GLU A 125 -9.03 16.14 9.53
C GLU A 125 -7.70 16.84 9.26
N ALA A 126 -6.92 16.35 8.29
CA ALA A 126 -5.70 17.01 7.84
C ALA A 126 -5.99 18.38 7.22
N ASP A 127 -7.02 18.49 6.37
CA ASP A 127 -7.45 19.75 5.77
C ASP A 127 -7.91 20.75 6.84
N LYS A 128 -8.64 20.29 7.86
CA LYS A 128 -9.08 21.10 9.00
C LYS A 128 -7.90 21.58 9.86
N CYS A 129 -6.95 20.68 10.14
CA CYS A 129 -5.72 21.02 10.86
C CYS A 129 -4.92 22.08 10.09
N ASN A 130 -4.75 21.89 8.78
CA ASN A 130 -4.04 22.83 7.91
C ASN A 130 -4.73 24.20 7.90
N SER A 131 -6.06 24.24 7.73
CA SER A 131 -6.83 25.49 7.78
C SER A 131 -6.74 26.18 9.14
N GLY A 132 -6.74 25.42 10.23
CA GLY A 132 -6.55 25.95 11.58
C GLY A 132 -5.15 26.51 11.81
N MET A 133 -4.13 25.83 11.30
CA MET A 133 -2.74 26.27 11.37
C MET A 133 -2.53 27.58 10.61
N GLU A 134 -3.03 27.68 9.38
CA GLU A 134 -2.97 28.93 8.59
C GLU A 134 -3.61 30.11 9.32
N THR A 135 -4.79 29.92 9.92
CA THR A 135 -5.48 30.99 10.67
C THR A 135 -4.71 31.41 11.93
N CYS A 136 -4.13 30.43 12.64
CA CYS A 136 -3.33 30.69 13.83
C CYS A 136 -2.04 31.44 13.49
N GLU A 137 -1.36 31.01 12.42
CA GLU A 137 -0.13 31.63 11.93
C GLU A 137 -0.38 33.04 11.39
N GLU A 138 -1.46 33.26 10.65
CA GLU A 138 -1.84 34.60 10.19
C GLU A 138 -2.10 35.55 11.38
N ALA A 139 -2.80 35.07 12.40
CA ALA A 139 -3.03 35.85 13.62
C ALA A 139 -1.72 36.13 14.39
N ARG A 140 -0.81 35.15 14.45
CA ARG A 140 0.53 35.31 15.04
C ARG A 140 1.33 36.36 14.29
N GLU A 141 1.42 36.28 12.97
CA GLU A 141 2.14 37.22 12.13
C GLU A 141 1.58 38.64 12.28
N LYS A 142 0.25 38.80 12.25
CA LYS A 142 -0.40 40.09 12.46
C LYS A 142 -0.10 40.68 13.85
N ALA A 143 -0.11 39.85 14.90
CA ALA A 143 0.24 40.28 16.25
C ALA A 143 1.72 40.68 16.36
N GLU A 144 2.63 39.94 15.72
CA GLU A 144 4.05 40.27 15.67
C GLU A 144 4.32 41.60 14.96
N LEU A 145 3.65 41.87 13.83
CA LEU A 145 3.73 43.14 13.12
C LEU A 145 3.21 44.30 13.99
N ALA A 146 2.03 44.15 14.59
CA ALA A 146 1.46 45.16 15.48
C ALA A 146 2.38 45.44 16.68
N LEU A 147 2.96 44.39 17.27
CA LEU A 147 3.92 44.50 18.36
C LEU A 147 5.20 45.23 17.92
N ALA A 148 5.73 44.93 16.74
CA ALA A 148 6.89 45.62 16.18
C ALA A 148 6.63 47.12 15.96
N GLU A 149 5.46 47.48 15.43
CA GLU A 149 5.04 48.88 15.27
C GLU A 149 4.91 49.60 16.62
N GLN A 150 4.28 48.95 17.61
CA GLN A 150 4.16 49.48 18.96
C GLN A 150 5.54 49.71 19.59
N LYS A 151 6.46 48.74 19.50
CA LYS A 151 7.85 48.90 19.97
C LYS A 151 8.54 50.10 19.31
N LYS A 152 8.36 50.29 18.00
CA LYS A 152 8.94 51.44 17.27
C LYS A 152 8.36 52.77 17.72
N LEU A 153 7.08 52.82 18.06
CA LEU A 153 6.45 54.02 18.62
C LEU A 153 6.94 54.27 20.05
N THR A 154 6.93 53.25 20.90
CA THR A 154 7.41 53.33 22.29
C THR A 154 8.86 53.82 22.35
N SER A 155 9.75 53.27 21.52
CA SER A 155 11.15 53.73 21.43
C SER A 155 11.26 55.23 21.11
N ARG A 156 10.45 55.74 20.16
CA ARG A 156 10.40 57.17 19.84
C ARG A 156 9.87 58.03 20.98
N TRP A 157 8.86 57.55 21.72
CA TRP A 157 8.32 58.23 22.89
C TRP A 157 9.32 58.28 24.04
N GLU A 158 10.02 57.17 24.30
CA GLU A 158 11.06 57.11 25.32
C GLU A 158 12.24 58.04 25.00
N GLU A 159 12.69 58.06 23.75
CA GLU A 159 13.75 58.98 23.30
C GLU A 159 13.33 60.44 23.55
N ARG A 160 12.12 60.81 23.16
CA ARG A 160 11.57 62.15 23.41
C ARG A 160 11.47 62.46 24.90
N ALA A 161 11.07 61.49 25.73
CA ALA A 161 11.00 61.67 27.17
C ALA A 161 12.40 61.91 27.77
N ARG A 162 13.41 61.12 27.35
CA ARG A 162 14.82 61.30 27.76
C ARG A 162 15.36 62.67 27.34
N GLN A 163 15.07 63.11 26.11
CA GLN A 163 15.41 64.46 25.64
C GLN A 163 14.75 65.57 26.49
N LYS A 164 13.56 65.32 27.03
CA LYS A 164 12.85 66.24 27.96
C LYS A 164 13.25 66.07 29.42
N GLY A 165 14.31 65.32 29.72
CA GLY A 165 14.86 65.17 31.07
C GLY A 165 14.26 64.04 31.90
N TRP A 166 13.42 63.17 31.33
CA TRP A 166 12.94 61.97 32.02
C TRP A 166 14.09 60.99 32.26
N ARG A 167 14.30 60.59 33.52
CA ARG A 167 15.32 59.62 33.94
C ARG A 167 14.64 58.47 34.65
N GLU A 168 14.92 57.26 34.20
CA GLU A 168 14.37 56.04 34.78
C GLU A 168 14.80 55.97 36.26
N GLY A 169 13.84 56.08 37.18
CA GLY A 169 14.09 56.10 38.64
C GLY A 169 14.10 57.47 39.34
N SER A 170 13.84 58.60 38.66
CA SER A 170 13.86 59.93 39.32
C SER A 170 12.70 60.24 40.27
N THR A 171 11.82 59.28 40.56
CA THR A 171 10.72 59.44 41.54
C THR A 171 10.74 58.35 42.62
N LYS A 172 11.90 58.18 43.26
CA LYS A 172 11.94 57.81 44.69
C LYS A 172 13.01 58.65 45.37
N PRO A 173 12.67 59.75 46.05
CA PRO A 173 13.54 60.23 47.12
C PRO A 173 13.65 59.08 48.13
N ASN A 174 14.88 58.60 48.27
CA ASN A 174 15.31 57.76 49.35
C ASN A 174 14.98 58.47 50.67
N VAL A 175 13.79 58.24 51.23
CA VAL A 175 13.48 58.59 52.62
C VAL A 175 14.25 57.60 53.50
N LYS A 176 15.56 57.83 53.58
CA LYS A 176 16.42 57.37 54.67
C LYS A 176 16.97 58.62 55.34
N SER A 177 16.28 59.11 56.36
CA SER A 177 16.86 59.77 57.52
C SER A 177 15.72 60.05 58.49
N LYS A 178 15.67 59.36 59.64
CA LYS A 178 16.05 59.91 60.97
C LYS A 178 15.12 61.06 61.38
N SER A 179 14.51 61.14 62.54
CA SER A 179 14.66 60.47 63.84
C SER A 179 13.71 61.19 64.80
N ASN A 180 13.24 60.48 65.83
CA ASN A 180 12.90 60.99 67.17
C ASN A 180 12.03 62.26 67.33
N VAL A 181 10.82 62.05 67.85
CA VAL A 181 10.13 62.93 68.83
C VAL A 181 9.25 61.97 69.68
N GLN A 182 9.71 61.41 70.81
CA GLN A 182 9.59 61.95 72.17
C GLN A 182 8.42 62.91 72.39
N VAL A 183 7.32 62.43 73.00
CA VAL A 183 6.62 63.13 74.08
C VAL A 183 5.97 62.07 74.99
N ALA A 184 6.37 62.14 76.27
CA ALA A 184 5.73 61.68 77.52
C ALA A 184 5.05 60.30 77.55
#